data_AF-A0A0Q4BEV5-F1
#
_entry.id   AF-A0A0Q4BEV5-F1
#
_cell.length_a   1.000
_cell.length_b   1.000
_cell.length_c   1.000
_cell.angle_alpha   90.00
_cell.angle_beta   90.00
_cell.angle_gamma   90.00
#
_symmetry.space_group_name_H-M   'P 1'
#
loop_
_entity.id
_entity.type
_entity.pdbx_description
1 polymer ?
#
loop_
_entity_poly.entity_id
_entity_poly.type
_entity_poly.pdbx_seq_one_letter_code
_entity_poly.pdbx_strand_id
1 'polypeptide(L)'
;MKSPSNLELEEKALLNTVEAMAERHGLPFHDFNEDYAAIGLNESMFYDEHHLDALGASRFTQYFAGILTQRCPSLKTDRNDLDWAADLDVYHRALEALGG
;
A
#
# COMPACT_ATOMS: atom_id res chain seq x y z
N MET A 1 1.69 -22.04 13.01
CA MET A 1 2.47 -20.99 13.71
C MET A 1 2.21 -19.71 12.92
N LYS A 2 1.75 -18.63 13.54
CA LYS A 2 1.36 -17.41 12.84
C LYS A 2 2.62 -16.59 12.53
N SER A 3 3.44 -17.02 11.59
CA SER A 3 4.66 -16.29 11.24
C SER A 3 4.35 -15.15 10.29
N PRO A 4 5.13 -14.05 10.32
CA PRO A 4 4.84 -12.92 9.48
C PRO A 4 5.32 -13.30 8.06
N SER A 5 4.37 -13.44 7.14
CA SER A 5 4.54 -13.98 5.78
C SER A 5 4.98 -15.45 5.72
N ASN A 6 4.03 -16.38 5.89
CA ASN A 6 4.09 -17.68 5.20
C ASN A 6 3.74 -17.45 3.72
N LEU A 7 4.59 -16.73 2.97
CA LEU A 7 4.48 -16.82 1.52
C LEU A 7 5.05 -18.17 1.15
N GLU A 8 4.18 -19.08 0.71
CA GLU A 8 4.64 -20.30 0.07
C GLU A 8 5.56 -19.91 -1.10
N LEU A 9 6.51 -20.78 -1.47
CA LEU A 9 7.53 -20.46 -2.47
C LEU A 9 6.92 -19.97 -3.81
N GLU A 10 5.71 -20.46 -4.11
CA GLU A 10 4.90 -20.10 -5.27
C GLU A 10 4.28 -18.68 -5.17
N GLU A 11 3.93 -18.23 -3.97
CA GLU A 11 3.33 -16.92 -3.73
C GLU A 11 4.36 -15.78 -3.83
N LYS A 12 5.62 -16.04 -3.41
CA LYS A 12 6.72 -15.08 -3.61
C LYS A 12 7.03 -14.88 -5.10
N ALA A 13 6.93 -15.92 -5.92
CA ALA A 13 7.08 -15.78 -7.36
C ALA A 13 5.98 -14.89 -7.98
N LEU A 14 4.76 -14.94 -7.43
CA LEU A 14 3.67 -14.06 -7.84
C LEU A 14 3.95 -12.60 -7.46
N LEU A 15 4.45 -12.33 -6.26
CA LEU A 15 4.84 -10.97 -5.85
C LEU A 15 5.99 -10.41 -6.70
N ASN A 16 6.97 -11.25 -7.04
CA ASN A 16 8.07 -10.87 -7.95
C ASN A 16 7.54 -10.46 -9.34
N THR A 17 6.38 -10.97 -9.77
CA THR A 17 5.78 -10.53 -11.05
C THR A 17 5.22 -9.11 -10.98
N VAL A 18 4.74 -8.68 -9.81
CA VAL A 18 4.27 -7.30 -9.57
C VAL A 18 5.46 -6.35 -9.56
N GLU A 19 6.54 -6.71 -8.87
CA GLU A 19 7.79 -5.93 -8.88
C GLU A 19 8.34 -5.78 -10.31
N ALA A 20 8.45 -6.87 -11.06
CA ALA A 20 8.92 -6.84 -12.44
C ALA A 20 7.97 -6.07 -13.39
N MET A 21 6.67 -6.06 -13.11
CA MET A 21 5.73 -5.22 -13.86
C MET A 21 5.94 -3.74 -13.55
N ALA A 22 6.07 -3.38 -12.28
CA ALA A 22 6.33 -2.02 -11.85
C ALA A 22 7.63 -1.48 -12.47
N GLU A 23 8.71 -2.27 -12.42
CA GLU A 23 10.00 -1.92 -13.03
C GLU A 23 9.86 -1.67 -14.53
N ARG A 24 9.17 -2.56 -15.27
CA ARG A 24 8.92 -2.40 -16.71
C ARG A 24 8.17 -1.11 -17.06
N HIS A 25 7.34 -0.61 -16.15
CA HIS A 25 6.57 0.63 -16.34
C HIS A 25 7.22 1.85 -15.68
N GLY A 26 8.43 1.72 -15.11
CA GLY A 26 9.10 2.81 -14.40
C GLY A 26 8.37 3.25 -13.13
N LEU A 27 7.55 2.37 -12.54
CA LEU A 27 6.82 2.62 -11.32
C LEU A 27 7.65 2.17 -10.10
N PRO A 28 7.73 2.99 -9.03
CA PRO A 28 8.38 2.57 -7.80
C PRO A 28 7.57 1.44 -7.15
N PHE A 29 8.26 0.37 -6.76
CA PHE A 29 7.71 -0.72 -5.97
C PHE A 29 8.44 -0.80 -4.63
N HIS A 30 7.73 -1.24 -3.59
CA HIS A 30 8.30 -1.43 -2.26
C HIS A 30 7.61 -2.59 -1.57
N ASP A 31 8.35 -3.66 -1.30
CA ASP A 31 7.84 -4.83 -0.59
C ASP A 31 7.92 -4.61 0.92
N PHE A 32 6.80 -4.27 1.55
CA PHE A 32 6.73 -4.06 2.99
C PHE A 32 6.85 -5.35 3.81
N ASN A 33 6.82 -6.53 3.19
CA ASN A 33 7.06 -7.79 3.90
C ASN A 33 8.52 -7.89 4.38
N GLU A 34 9.44 -7.19 3.73
CA GLU A 34 10.85 -7.13 4.11
C GLU A 34 11.10 -6.12 5.26
N ASP A 35 10.08 -5.36 5.69
CA ASP A 35 10.20 -4.27 6.67
C ASP A 35 9.62 -4.57 8.05
N TYR A 36 9.18 -5.79 8.35
CA TYR A 36 8.44 -6.07 9.59
C TYR A 36 9.14 -5.60 10.86
N ALA A 37 10.45 -5.77 10.96
CA ALA A 37 11.21 -5.28 12.11
C ALA A 37 11.18 -3.74 12.21
N ALA A 38 11.28 -3.03 11.09
CA ALA A 38 11.23 -1.57 11.04
C ALA A 38 9.83 -1.01 11.33
N ILE A 39 8.78 -1.72 10.90
CA ILE A 39 7.38 -1.42 11.24
C ILE A 39 7.10 -1.74 12.72
N GLY A 40 7.90 -2.63 13.32
CA GLY A 40 7.69 -3.15 14.66
C GLY A 40 6.59 -4.21 14.71
N LEU A 41 6.39 -4.97 13.64
CA LEU A 41 5.44 -6.09 13.59
C LEU A 41 6.04 -7.36 14.19
N ASN A 42 5.17 -8.19 14.74
CA ASN A 42 5.49 -9.56 15.15
C ASN A 42 4.25 -10.45 15.01
N GLU A 43 4.42 -11.76 15.20
CA GLU A 43 3.39 -12.81 15.05
C GLU A 43 2.09 -12.55 15.81
N SER A 44 2.14 -11.86 16.95
CA SER A 44 0.94 -11.61 17.76
C SER A 44 0.06 -10.51 17.20
N MET A 45 0.51 -9.79 16.17
CA MET A 45 -0.20 -8.66 15.55
C MET A 45 -0.90 -9.06 14.25
N PHE A 46 -1.14 -10.35 14.08
CA PHE A 46 -1.77 -10.97 12.92
C PHE A 46 -3.08 -11.66 13.33
N TYR A 47 -4.16 -11.27 12.69
CA TYR A 47 -5.46 -11.91 12.83
C TYR A 47 -5.41 -13.35 12.31
N ASP A 48 -4.82 -13.54 11.12
CA ASP A 48 -4.53 -14.83 10.49
C ASP A 48 -3.16 -14.77 9.78
N GLU A 49 -2.84 -15.76 8.95
CA GLU A 49 -1.52 -15.89 8.29
C GLU A 49 -1.22 -14.77 7.27
N HIS A 50 -2.23 -13.99 6.86
CA HIS A 50 -2.11 -12.97 5.80
C HIS A 50 -2.55 -11.58 6.26
N HIS A 51 -3.38 -11.47 7.29
CA HIS A 51 -3.99 -10.21 7.71
C HIS A 51 -3.48 -9.74 9.06
N LEU A 52 -3.02 -8.49 9.11
CA LEU A 52 -2.73 -7.79 10.35
C LEU A 52 -4.01 -7.62 11.17
N ASP A 53 -3.89 -7.70 12.48
CA ASP A 53 -4.94 -7.27 13.39
C ASP A 53 -4.97 -5.73 13.51
N ALA A 54 -5.88 -5.19 14.34
CA ALA A 54 -6.02 -3.74 14.50
C ALA A 54 -4.74 -3.05 15.01
N LEU A 55 -3.94 -3.73 15.85
CA LEU A 55 -2.69 -3.17 16.37
C LEU A 55 -1.60 -3.19 15.29
N GLY A 56 -1.45 -4.31 14.58
CA GLY A 56 -0.54 -4.44 13.46
C GLY A 56 -0.84 -3.43 12.36
N ALA A 57 -2.10 -3.31 11.97
CA ALA A 57 -2.56 -2.37 10.94
C ALA A 57 -2.29 -0.91 11.34
N SER A 58 -2.46 -0.56 12.63
CA SER A 58 -2.15 0.77 13.13
C SER A 58 -0.66 1.10 13.00
N ARG A 59 0.24 0.16 13.36
CA ARG A 59 1.70 0.34 13.21
C ARG A 59 2.11 0.46 11.75
N PHE A 60 1.61 -0.43 10.91
CA PHE A 60 1.84 -0.39 9.47
C PHE A 60 1.41 0.96 8.88
N THR A 61 0.21 1.44 9.22
CA THR A 61 -0.32 2.72 8.72
C THR A 61 0.58 3.90 9.09
N GLN A 62 1.09 3.94 10.31
CA GLN A 62 2.01 5.00 10.76
C GLN A 62 3.34 4.96 10.00
N TYR A 63 3.92 3.77 9.85
CA TYR A 63 5.16 3.57 9.09
C TYR A 63 4.98 3.98 7.62
N PHE A 64 3.91 3.50 6.99
CA PHE A 64 3.57 3.78 5.59
C PHE A 64 3.34 5.27 5.35
N ALA A 65 2.61 5.96 6.24
CA ALA A 65 2.41 7.40 6.15
C ALA A 65 3.74 8.17 6.19
N GLY A 66 4.70 7.73 7.00
CA GLY A 66 6.05 8.27 7.04
C GLY A 66 6.79 8.13 5.71
N ILE A 67 6.75 6.94 5.11
CA ILE A 67 7.34 6.67 3.78
C ILE A 67 6.67 7.53 2.69
N LEU A 68 5.33 7.60 2.67
CA LEU A 68 4.58 8.41 1.72
C LEU A 68 4.96 9.89 1.82
N THR A 69 5.05 10.43 3.04
CA THR A 69 5.40 11.84 3.25
C THR A 69 6.83 12.12 2.77
N GLN A 70 7.76 11.19 2.95
CA GLN A 70 9.15 11.33 2.49
C GLN A 70 9.26 11.25 0.96
N ARG A 71 8.57 10.28 0.33
CA ARG A 71 8.64 10.05 -1.12
C ARG A 71 7.81 11.06 -1.92
N CYS A 72 6.73 11.54 -1.33
CA CYS A 72 5.79 12.46 -1.94
C CYS A 72 5.61 13.70 -1.03
N PRO A 73 6.62 14.56 -0.89
CA PRO A 73 6.56 15.70 0.03
C PRO A 73 5.49 16.73 -0.34
N SER A 74 5.06 16.74 -1.61
CA SER A 74 3.96 17.57 -2.11
C SER A 74 2.60 16.86 -2.09
N LEU A 75 2.50 15.67 -1.46
CA LEU A 75 1.24 14.96 -1.32
C LEU A 75 0.28 15.82 -0.51
N LYS A 76 -0.88 16.13 -1.09
CA LYS A 76 -1.97 16.81 -0.39
C LYS A 76 -2.52 15.86 0.67
N THR A 77 -2.67 16.35 1.90
CA THR A 77 -3.16 15.54 3.03
C THR A 77 -4.40 16.14 3.68
N ASP A 78 -4.85 17.31 3.22
CA ASP A 78 -6.09 17.92 3.68
C ASP A 78 -7.28 17.17 3.08
N ARG A 79 -7.99 16.41 3.93
CA ARG A 79 -9.19 15.69 3.55
C ARG A 79 -10.33 16.59 3.05
N ASN A 80 -10.27 17.88 3.34
CA ASN A 80 -11.25 18.88 2.92
C ASN A 80 -10.72 19.76 1.77
N ASP A 81 -9.63 19.36 1.11
CA ASP A 81 -9.10 20.09 -0.04
C ASP A 81 -10.18 20.19 -1.13
N LEU A 82 -10.56 21.41 -1.47
CA LEU A 82 -11.58 21.68 -2.50
C LEU A 82 -11.13 21.19 -3.88
N ASP A 83 -9.83 21.11 -4.13
CA ASP A 83 -9.29 20.59 -5.38
C ASP A 83 -9.59 19.10 -5.54
N TRP A 84 -9.68 18.31 -4.44
CA TRP A 84 -10.04 16.89 -4.52
C TRP A 84 -11.49 16.68 -4.98
N ALA A 85 -12.40 17.54 -4.51
CA ALA A 85 -13.79 17.52 -4.99
C ALA A 85 -13.86 17.89 -6.48
N ALA A 86 -13.07 18.88 -6.92
CA ALA A 86 -12.98 19.26 -8.32
C ALA A 86 -12.36 18.16 -9.20
N ASP A 87 -11.30 17.49 -8.74
CA ASP A 87 -10.65 16.38 -9.44
C ASP A 87 -11.58 15.16 -9.57
N LEU A 88 -12.40 14.88 -8.54
CA LEU A 88 -13.42 13.83 -8.60
C LEU A 88 -14.48 14.12 -9.67
N ASP A 89 -14.93 15.38 -9.78
CA ASP A 89 -15.86 15.79 -10.83
C ASP A 89 -15.24 15.64 -12.23
N VAL A 90 -13.95 15.95 -12.39
CA VAL A 90 -13.22 15.75 -13.66
C VAL A 90 -13.15 14.27 -14.00
N TYR A 91 -12.82 13.41 -13.03
CA TYR A 91 -12.76 11.97 -13.21
C TYR A 91 -14.12 11.38 -13.62
N HIS A 92 -15.22 11.79 -12.96
CA HIS A 92 -16.56 11.34 -13.33
C HIS A 92 -16.92 11.73 -14.76
N ARG A 93 -16.64 12.96 -15.19
CA ARG A 93 -16.87 13.37 -16.60
C ARG A 93 -16.03 12.57 -17.58
N ALA A 94 -14.78 12.25 -17.21
CA ALA A 94 -13.91 11.42 -18.04
C ALA A 94 -14.46 9.99 -18.18
N LEU A 95 -15.00 9.41 -17.10
CA LEU A 95 -15.66 8.10 -17.15
C LEU A 95 -16.93 8.12 -18.02
N GLU A 96 -17.79 9.12 -17.86
CA GLU A 96 -19.00 9.27 -18.69
C GLU A 96 -18.65 9.38 -20.17
N ALA A 97 -17.60 10.13 -20.51
CA ALA A 97 -17.12 10.29 -21.89
C ALA A 97 -16.53 9.00 -22.49
N LEU A 98 -16.11 8.04 -21.65
CA LEU A 98 -15.64 6.72 -22.08
C LEU A 98 -16.80 5.72 -22.32
N GLY A 99 -18.05 6.15 -22.12
CA GLY A 99 -19.25 5.36 -22.42
C GLY A 99 -19.88 4.75 -21.18
N GLY A 100 -20.29 5.60 -20.23
CA GLY A 100 -21.24 5.20 -19.19
C GLY A 100 -22.54 4.64 -19.74
#